data_AF-A0A4R6K7Y1-F1
#
_entry.id   AF-A0A4R6K7Y1-F1
#
_cell.length_a   1.000
_cell.length_b   1.000
_cell.length_c   1.000
_cell.angle_alpha   90.00
_cell.angle_beta   90.00
_cell.angle_gamma   90.00
#
_symmetry.space_group_name_H-M   'P 1'
#
loop_
_entity.id
_entity.type
_entity.pdbx_description
1 polymer ?
#
loop_
_entity_poly.entity_id
_entity_poly.type
_entity_poly.pdbx_seq_one_letter_code
_entity_poly.pdbx_strand_id
1 'polypeptide(L)'
;MDEISGRTATLLRTTRQRHLRITRKSGPRRFELVRYRDVSGVSGTGVVAEGVEWSDGTVALRWGGHYPTTTVWQDGIDALLSIHGHNGATTIRWLDD
;
A
#
# COMPACT_ATOMS: atom_id res chain seq x y z
N MET A 1 35.67 26.30 43.38
CA MET A 1 35.56 27.07 42.13
C MET A 1 36.15 26.17 41.07
N ASP A 2 35.50 26.11 39.91
CA ASP A 2 35.77 25.21 38.77
C ASP A 2 35.15 23.80 38.98
N GLU A 3 34.39 23.21 38.06
CA GLU A 3 34.07 23.55 36.69
C GLU A 3 32.78 22.79 36.31
N ILE A 4 31.88 23.44 35.58
CA ILE A 4 30.63 22.86 35.10
C ILE A 4 30.95 21.95 33.91
N SER A 5 30.84 20.64 34.10
CA SER A 5 30.78 19.64 33.04
C SER A 5 29.44 18.93 33.19
N GLY A 6 28.51 18.94 32.24
CA GLY A 6 28.57 19.08 30.80
C GLY A 6 27.47 18.15 30.25
N ARG A 7 26.77 18.60 29.21
CA ARG A 7 25.96 17.84 28.22
C ARG A 7 24.70 18.63 27.83
N THR A 8 24.91 19.67 27.05
CA THR A 8 23.94 20.10 26.05
C THR A 8 23.88 18.99 25.00
N ALA A 9 22.84 18.15 25.08
CA ALA A 9 22.54 17.20 24.02
C ALA A 9 22.07 17.98 22.79
N THR A 10 22.99 18.23 21.87
CA THR A 10 22.66 18.71 20.52
C THR A 10 21.82 17.64 19.84
N LEU A 11 20.50 17.82 19.83
CA LEU A 11 19.60 17.06 18.97
C LEU A 11 20.03 17.30 17.53
N LEU A 12 20.80 16.36 16.97
CA LEU A 12 20.91 16.23 15.52
C LEU A 12 19.51 15.96 15.01
N ARG A 13 18.84 17.01 14.53
CA ARG A 13 17.78 16.88 13.54
C ARG A 13 18.43 16.25 12.32
N THR A 14 18.49 14.92 12.31
CA THR A 14 18.72 14.18 11.07
C THR A 14 17.51 14.51 10.22
N THR A 15 17.68 15.45 9.29
CA THR A 15 16.78 15.59 8.16
C THR A 15 16.79 14.22 7.50
N ARG A 16 15.81 13.38 7.85
CA ARG A 16 15.56 12.11 7.18
C ARG A 16 15.25 12.53 5.76
N GLN A 17 16.29 12.59 4.92
CA GLN A 17 16.11 12.82 3.51
C GLN A 17 15.12 11.75 3.10
N ARG A 18 13.89 12.18 2.78
CA ARG A 18 12.86 11.29 2.31
C ARG A 18 13.43 10.78 1.00
N HIS A 19 14.03 9.60 1.05
CA HIS A 19 14.53 8.90 -0.13
C HIS A 19 13.30 8.75 -1.01
N LEU A 20 13.18 9.61 -2.02
CA LEU A 20 12.16 9.45 -3.05
C LEU A 20 12.41 8.05 -3.61
N ARG A 21 11.44 7.14 -3.41
CA ARG A 21 11.49 5.84 -4.09
C ARG A 21 11.40 6.16 -5.58
N ILE A 22 12.50 5.92 -6.30
CA ILE A 22 12.61 6.26 -7.71
C ILE A 22 11.56 5.47 -8.49
N THR A 23 10.78 6.17 -9.29
CA THR A 23 9.78 5.60 -10.18
C THR A 23 10.45 4.75 -11.26
N ARG A 24 10.03 3.48 -11.41
CA ARG A 24 10.44 2.66 -12.55
C ARG A 24 9.85 3.20 -13.87
N LYS A 25 10.59 3.02 -14.99
CA LYS A 25 10.23 3.51 -16.33
C LYS A 25 8.88 2.99 -16.88
N SER A 26 8.34 1.90 -16.33
CA SER A 26 7.12 1.24 -16.83
C SER A 26 5.81 1.95 -16.47
N GLY A 27 5.84 3.05 -15.71
CA GLY A 27 4.63 3.78 -15.32
C GLY A 27 3.76 3.01 -14.29
N PRO A 28 2.67 3.63 -13.82
CA PRO A 28 1.71 2.95 -12.94
C PRO A 28 0.98 1.82 -13.67
N ARG A 29 0.75 0.70 -12.98
CA ARG A 29 0.05 -0.48 -13.50
C ARG A 29 -1.35 -0.59 -12.91
N ARG A 30 -2.37 -0.74 -13.75
CA ARG A 30 -3.77 -0.84 -13.31
C ARG A 30 -4.17 -2.29 -13.12
N PHE A 31 -5.02 -2.54 -12.13
CA PHE A 31 -5.55 -3.86 -11.85
C PHE A 31 -6.95 -3.83 -11.25
N GLU A 32 -7.60 -4.98 -11.24
CA GLU A 32 -8.80 -5.26 -10.46
C GLU A 32 -8.48 -6.29 -9.37
N LEU A 33 -9.07 -6.10 -8.20
CA LEU A 33 -9.07 -7.09 -7.13
C LEU A 33 -10.32 -7.96 -7.30
N VAL A 34 -10.12 -9.21 -7.69
CA VAL A 34 -11.18 -10.14 -8.04
C VAL A 34 -11.37 -11.14 -6.91
N ARG A 35 -12.58 -11.23 -6.36
CA ARG A 35 -12.96 -12.18 -5.33
C ARG A 35 -13.76 -13.33 -5.91
N TYR A 36 -13.21 -14.54 -5.85
CA TYR A 36 -13.88 -15.76 -6.31
C TYR A 36 -14.71 -16.43 -5.22
N ARG A 37 -14.32 -16.24 -3.96
CA ARG A 37 -15.06 -16.77 -2.80
C ARG A 37 -15.18 -15.72 -1.72
N ASP A 38 -16.42 -15.46 -1.30
CA ASP A 38 -16.70 -14.61 -0.15
C ASP A 38 -16.62 -15.43 1.13
N VAL A 39 -15.46 -15.41 1.78
CA VAL A 39 -15.24 -16.12 3.04
C VAL A 39 -15.84 -15.41 4.25
N SER A 40 -16.17 -14.11 4.13
CA SER A 40 -16.78 -13.33 5.22
C SER A 40 -18.30 -13.30 5.15
N GLY A 41 -18.87 -13.49 3.95
CA GLY A 41 -20.31 -13.35 3.69
C GLY A 41 -20.78 -11.88 3.62
N VAL A 42 -19.85 -10.93 3.59
CA VAL A 42 -20.14 -9.48 3.64
C VAL A 42 -19.91 -8.81 2.29
N SER A 43 -18.88 -9.23 1.54
CA SER A 43 -18.34 -8.45 0.41
C SER A 43 -18.82 -8.93 -0.95
N GLY A 44 -19.40 -10.12 -1.05
CA GLY A 44 -19.75 -10.76 -2.30
C GLY A 44 -18.55 -11.24 -3.11
N THR A 45 -18.83 -11.62 -4.36
CA THR A 45 -17.85 -12.11 -5.35
C THR A 45 -17.81 -11.21 -6.57
N GLY A 46 -16.79 -11.36 -7.41
CA GLY A 46 -16.54 -10.52 -8.59
C GLY A 46 -15.45 -9.48 -8.34
N VAL A 47 -15.46 -8.40 -9.12
CA VAL A 47 -14.54 -7.27 -8.93
C VAL A 47 -14.97 -6.50 -7.68
N VAL A 48 -14.18 -6.58 -6.62
CA VAL A 48 -14.49 -5.94 -5.33
C VAL A 48 -13.76 -4.61 -5.16
N ALA A 49 -12.71 -4.36 -5.94
CA ALA A 49 -11.99 -3.10 -5.97
C ALA A 49 -11.23 -2.92 -7.30
N GLU A 50 -10.95 -1.67 -7.62
CA GLU A 50 -10.03 -1.25 -8.69
C GLU A 50 -8.74 -0.73 -8.05
N GLY A 51 -7.60 -0.92 -8.68
CA GLY A 51 -6.31 -0.54 -8.11
C GLY A 51 -5.30 -0.03 -9.12
N VAL A 52 -4.35 0.72 -8.60
CA VAL A 52 -3.15 1.17 -9.30
C VAL A 52 -1.96 0.87 -8.42
N GLU A 53 -0.99 0.14 -8.95
CA GLU A 53 0.34 0.04 -8.36
C GLU A 53 1.25 1.08 -9.03
N TRP A 54 1.69 2.05 -8.23
CA TRP A 54 2.63 3.07 -8.64
C TRP A 54 4.01 2.46 -8.87
N SER A 55 4.80 3.14 -9.68
CA SER A 55 6.12 2.65 -10.07
C SER A 55 7.16 2.66 -8.94
N ASP A 56 6.80 3.18 -7.76
CA ASP A 56 7.54 3.08 -6.50
C ASP A 56 7.12 1.86 -5.64
N GLY A 57 6.15 1.08 -6.09
CA GLY A 57 5.57 -0.09 -5.41
C GLY A 57 4.39 0.23 -4.51
N THR A 58 4.03 1.51 -4.30
CA THR A 58 2.86 1.89 -3.51
C THR A 58 1.58 1.53 -4.26
N VAL A 59 0.56 1.02 -3.55
CA VAL A 59 -0.74 0.71 -4.17
C VAL A 59 -1.81 1.68 -3.67
N ALA A 60 -2.57 2.25 -4.59
CA ALA A 60 -3.84 2.90 -4.31
C ALA A 60 -4.98 1.96 -4.73
N LEU A 61 -5.93 1.70 -3.83
CA LEU A 61 -7.03 0.77 -4.07
C LEU A 61 -8.37 1.46 -3.77
N ARG A 62 -9.28 1.43 -4.74
CA ARG A 62 -10.66 1.91 -4.62
C ARG A 62 -11.61 0.73 -4.44
N TRP A 63 -12.12 0.57 -3.23
CA TRP A 63 -13.15 -0.41 -2.92
C TRP A 63 -14.49 -0.01 -3.54
N GLY A 64 -15.15 -0.99 -4.17
CA GLY A 64 -16.52 -0.84 -4.65
C GLY A 64 -17.57 -1.05 -3.55
N GLY A 65 -18.82 -1.26 -3.96
CA GLY A 65 -19.93 -1.54 -3.05
C GLY A 65 -20.63 -0.28 -2.52
N HIS A 66 -21.47 -0.47 -1.49
CA HIS A 66 -22.37 0.56 -0.98
C HIS A 66 -21.65 1.72 -0.27
N TYR A 67 -20.50 1.43 0.36
CA TYR A 67 -19.66 2.42 1.05
C TYR A 67 -18.24 2.45 0.45
N PRO A 68 -18.06 3.06 -0.72
CA PRO A 68 -16.81 2.97 -1.46
C PRO A 68 -15.71 3.78 -0.78
N THR A 69 -14.57 3.14 -0.52
CA THR A 69 -13.44 3.71 0.23
C THR A 69 -12.16 3.61 -0.58
N THR A 70 -11.26 4.59 -0.42
CA THR A 70 -9.92 4.53 -1.02
C THR A 70 -8.90 4.23 0.07
N THR A 71 -8.07 3.23 -0.17
CA THR A 71 -6.99 2.82 0.75
C THR A 71 -5.64 2.90 0.04
N VAL A 72 -4.59 3.17 0.81
CA VAL A 72 -3.22 3.25 0.30
C VAL A 72 -2.35 2.25 1.05
N TRP A 73 -1.62 1.44 0.29
CA TRP A 73 -0.75 0.38 0.79
C TRP A 73 0.71 0.69 0.42
N GLN A 74 1.48 1.19 1.37
CA GLN A 74 2.88 1.61 1.18
C GLN A 74 3.84 0.43 0.99
N ASP A 75 3.44 -0.74 1.47
CA ASP A 75 4.16 -2.01 1.34
C ASP A 75 3.67 -2.85 0.15
N GLY A 76 2.88 -2.23 -0.74
CA GLY A 76 2.54 -2.76 -2.06
C GLY A 76 1.53 -3.91 -2.07
N ILE A 77 1.57 -4.66 -3.17
CA ILE A 77 0.62 -5.72 -3.50
C ILE A 77 0.67 -6.87 -2.50
N ASP A 78 1.87 -7.24 -2.03
CA ASP A 78 2.03 -8.36 -1.09
C ASP A 78 1.34 -8.06 0.25
N ALA A 79 1.49 -6.83 0.76
CA ALA A 79 0.79 -6.41 1.97
C ALA A 79 -0.73 -6.42 1.76
N LEU A 80 -1.22 -5.91 0.63
CA LEU A 80 -2.63 -5.95 0.26
C LEU A 80 -3.18 -7.39 0.26
N LEU A 81 -2.49 -8.31 -0.41
CA LEU A 81 -2.93 -9.70 -0.56
C LEU A 81 -2.75 -10.54 0.71
N SER A 82 -1.80 -10.18 1.58
CA SER A 82 -1.66 -10.84 2.89
C SER A 82 -2.92 -10.69 3.76
N ILE A 83 -3.62 -9.55 3.63
CA ILE A 83 -4.84 -9.25 4.38
C ILE A 83 -6.09 -9.68 3.58
N HIS A 84 -6.12 -9.38 2.28
CA HIS A 84 -7.35 -9.50 1.48
C HIS A 84 -7.35 -10.65 0.47
N GLY A 85 -6.24 -11.36 0.29
CA GLY A 85 -6.10 -12.46 -0.66
C GLY A 85 -6.80 -13.74 -0.22
N HIS A 86 -6.92 -13.97 1.09
CA HIS A 86 -7.64 -15.10 1.70
C HIS A 86 -7.30 -16.45 1.03
N ASN A 87 -6.02 -16.83 1.03
CA ASN A 87 -5.52 -18.09 0.44
C ASN A 87 -5.95 -18.30 -1.02
N GLY A 88 -5.96 -17.24 -1.82
CA GLY A 88 -6.33 -17.29 -3.24
C GLY A 88 -7.83 -17.13 -3.52
N ALA A 89 -8.67 -16.95 -2.50
CA ALA A 89 -10.07 -16.60 -2.69
C ALA A 89 -10.25 -15.20 -3.30
N THR A 90 -9.22 -14.35 -3.22
CA THR A 90 -9.14 -13.06 -3.90
C THR A 90 -7.78 -12.90 -4.56
N THR A 91 -7.73 -12.48 -5.82
CA THR A 91 -6.50 -12.31 -6.58
C THR A 91 -6.51 -11.00 -7.37
N ILE A 92 -5.37 -10.67 -7.97
CA ILE A 92 -5.22 -9.52 -8.86
C ILE A 92 -5.39 -9.95 -10.31
N ARG A 93 -6.14 -9.15 -11.07
CA ARG A 93 -6.20 -9.18 -12.54
C ARG A 93 -5.59 -7.88 -13.07
N TRP A 94 -4.42 -7.97 -13.70
CA TRP A 94 -3.78 -6.83 -14.36
C TRP A 94 -4.52 -6.46 -15.64
N LEU A 95 -4.60 -5.16 -15.94
CA LEU A 95 -5.35 -4.63 -17.09
C LEU A 95 -4.48 -4.18 -18.26
N ASP A 96 -3.16 -4.09 -18.04
CA ASP A 96 -2.20 -3.47 -18.96
C ASP A 96 -1.19 -4.49 -19.53
N ASP A 97 -1.49 -5.80 -19.41
CA ASP A 97 -0.70 -6.91 -19.97
C ASP A 97 -1.08 -7.20 -21.43
#